data_AF-A0A7V8XWV6-F1
#
_entry.id   AF-A0A7V8XWV6-F1
#
_cell.length_a   1.000
_cell.length_b   1.000
_cell.length_c   1.000
_cell.angle_alpha   90.00
_cell.angle_beta   90.00
_cell.angle_gamma   90.00
#
_symmetry.space_group_name_H-M   'P 1'
#
loop_
_entity.id
_entity.type
_entity.pdbx_description
1 polymer ?
#
loop_
_entity_poly.entity_id
_entity_poly.type
_entity_poly.pdbx_seq_one_letter_code
_entity_poly.pdbx_strand_id
1 'polypeptide(L)'
;MTTPANPRKAAQERVTELIDFVQQQPASDERATLLNECEALARAIGAFHMEGIRFRAFNVDRLLQKGAPPLPPAASEAFAQMRRHLDEAGFHTRSHQSPV
;
A
#
# COMPACT_ATOMS: atom_id res chain seq x y z
N MET A 1 2.91 -22.33 0.38
CA MET A 1 2.99 -20.86 0.22
C MET A 1 3.96 -20.62 -0.92
N THR A 2 3.47 -20.15 -2.05
CA THR A 2 4.29 -19.95 -3.26
C THR A 2 4.86 -18.55 -3.20
N THR A 3 6.15 -18.41 -2.95
CA THR A 3 6.85 -17.12 -3.07
C THR A 3 6.64 -16.59 -4.49
N PRO A 4 6.11 -15.37 -4.71
CA PRO A 4 6.00 -14.82 -6.04
C PRO A 4 7.39 -14.70 -6.67
N ALA A 5 7.52 -15.03 -7.96
CA ALA A 5 8.80 -14.95 -8.68
C ALA A 5 9.42 -13.54 -8.67
N ASN A 6 8.62 -12.51 -8.37
CA ASN A 6 9.09 -11.16 -8.07
C ASN A 6 8.16 -10.49 -7.01
N PRO A 7 8.55 -10.48 -5.74
CA PRO A 7 7.70 -9.93 -4.67
C PRO A 7 7.48 -8.41 -4.80
N ARG A 8 8.42 -7.65 -5.39
CA ARG A 8 8.21 -6.21 -5.64
C ARG A 8 7.10 -5.97 -6.65
N LYS A 9 7.08 -6.75 -7.72
CA LYS A 9 6.03 -6.68 -8.74
C LYS A 9 4.67 -7.05 -8.13
N ALA A 10 4.62 -8.12 -7.33
CA ALA A 10 3.40 -8.51 -6.62
C ALA A 10 2.89 -7.41 -5.66
N ALA A 11 3.79 -6.72 -4.95
CA ALA A 11 3.43 -5.57 -4.12
C ALA A 11 2.81 -4.43 -4.95
N GLN A 12 3.39 -4.12 -6.12
CA GLN A 12 2.89 -3.08 -7.01
C GLN A 12 1.53 -3.43 -7.62
N GLU A 13 1.32 -4.70 -8.00
CA GLU A 13 0.03 -5.20 -8.49
C GLU A 13 -1.06 -5.00 -7.43
N ARG A 14 -0.78 -5.32 -6.16
CA ARG A 14 -1.73 -5.11 -5.06
C ARG A 14 -2.07 -3.65 -4.78
N VAL A 15 -1.11 -2.71 -4.92
CA VAL A 15 -1.45 -1.28 -4.83
C VAL A 15 -2.28 -0.83 -6.02
N THR A 16 -2.05 -1.38 -7.20
CA THR A 16 -2.84 -1.07 -8.40
C THR A 16 -4.29 -1.54 -8.23
N GLU A 17 -4.51 -2.75 -7.70
CA GLU A 17 -5.85 -3.22 -7.34
C GLU A 17 -6.53 -2.31 -6.30
N LEU A 18 -5.78 -1.82 -5.30
CA LEU A 18 -6.30 -0.86 -4.33
C LEU A 18 -6.71 0.46 -5.01
N ILE A 19 -5.93 0.96 -5.96
CA ILE A 19 -6.26 2.14 -6.76
C ILE A 19 -7.58 1.93 -7.50
N ASP A 20 -7.78 0.77 -8.14
CA ASP A 20 -9.01 0.46 -8.86
C ASP A 20 -10.23 0.47 -7.93
N PHE A 21 -10.12 -0.10 -6.72
CA PHE A 21 -11.21 -0.06 -5.73
C PHE A 21 -11.56 1.36 -5.29
N VAL A 22 -10.56 2.22 -5.10
CA VAL A 22 -10.75 3.63 -4.72
C VAL A 22 -11.35 4.42 -5.88
N GLN A 23 -10.94 4.13 -7.12
CA GLN A 23 -11.45 4.81 -8.30
C GLN A 23 -12.94 4.54 -8.54
N GLN A 24 -13.43 3.35 -8.17
CA GLN A 24 -14.85 2.97 -8.27
C GLN A 24 -15.75 3.68 -7.25
N GLN A 25 -15.18 4.34 -6.24
CA GLN A 25 -15.97 5.10 -5.26
C GLN A 25 -16.50 6.40 -5.87
N PRO A 26 -17.65 6.91 -5.37
CA PRO A 26 -18.13 8.25 -5.74
C PRO A 26 -17.06 9.31 -5.53
N ALA A 27 -16.98 10.27 -6.44
CA ALA A 27 -16.03 11.36 -6.34
C ALA A 27 -16.27 12.17 -5.05
N SER A 28 -15.23 12.27 -4.22
CA SER A 28 -15.19 13.10 -3.02
C SER A 28 -13.74 13.52 -2.76
N ASP A 29 -13.55 14.52 -1.88
CA ASP A 29 -12.22 14.98 -1.49
C ASP A 29 -11.44 13.89 -0.75
N GLU A 30 -12.11 13.07 0.06
CA GLU A 30 -11.51 11.94 0.75
C GLU A 30 -11.07 10.84 -0.22
N ARG A 31 -11.91 10.52 -1.21
CA ARG A 31 -11.54 9.60 -2.30
C ARG A 31 -10.32 10.15 -3.04
N ALA A 32 -10.34 11.41 -3.45
CA ALA A 32 -9.23 12.02 -4.19
C ALA A 32 -7.92 12.00 -3.38
N THR A 33 -8.00 12.28 -2.08
CA THR A 33 -6.87 12.22 -1.16
C THR A 33 -6.31 10.79 -1.06
N LEU A 34 -7.18 9.80 -0.85
CA LEU A 34 -6.77 8.40 -0.78
C LEU A 34 -6.16 7.91 -2.09
N LEU A 35 -6.77 8.26 -3.23
CA LEU A 35 -6.28 7.91 -4.55
C LEU A 35 -4.87 8.46 -4.78
N ASN A 36 -4.63 9.73 -4.46
CA ASN A 36 -3.33 10.37 -4.59
C ASN A 36 -2.24 9.65 -3.75
N GLU A 37 -2.56 9.27 -2.51
CA GLU A 37 -1.62 8.54 -1.65
C GLU A 37 -1.34 7.13 -2.19
N CYS A 38 -2.35 6.42 -2.72
CA CYS A 38 -2.18 5.11 -3.35
C CYS A 38 -1.31 5.19 -4.62
N GLU A 39 -1.54 6.17 -5.50
CA GLU A 39 -0.72 6.37 -6.70
C GLU A 39 0.73 6.75 -6.38
N ALA A 40 0.93 7.57 -5.34
CA ALA A 40 2.25 7.92 -4.86
C ALA A 40 2.96 6.70 -4.25
N LEU A 41 2.23 5.84 -3.54
CA LEU A 41 2.75 4.57 -3.02
C LEU A 41 3.16 3.63 -4.16
N ALA A 42 2.34 3.49 -5.21
CA ALA A 42 2.67 2.66 -6.37
C ALA A 42 3.97 3.12 -7.05
N ARG A 43 4.13 4.44 -7.23
CA ARG A 43 5.37 5.04 -7.75
C ARG A 43 6.57 4.76 -6.84
N ALA A 44 6.40 4.89 -5.52
CA ALA A 44 7.47 4.61 -4.56
C ALA A 44 7.89 3.13 -4.57
N ILE A 45 6.94 2.19 -4.70
CA ILE A 45 7.20 0.76 -4.82
C ILE A 45 7.94 0.46 -6.13
N GLY A 46 7.48 1.03 -7.25
CA GLY A 46 8.11 0.86 -8.57
C GLY A 46 9.57 1.35 -8.59
N ALA A 47 9.84 2.46 -7.90
CA ALA A 47 11.20 2.98 -7.71
C ALA A 47 12.00 2.28 -6.58
N PHE A 48 11.35 1.38 -5.83
CA PHE A 48 11.87 0.79 -4.60
C PHE A 48 12.45 1.84 -3.62
N HIS A 49 11.76 2.98 -3.51
CA HIS A 49 12.18 4.11 -2.69
C HIS A 49 11.68 3.95 -1.25
N MET A 50 12.54 3.42 -0.38
CA MET A 50 12.20 2.97 0.98
C MET A 50 11.41 4.00 1.79
N GLU A 51 11.91 5.24 1.89
CA GLU A 51 11.27 6.29 2.69
C GLU A 51 9.92 6.70 2.11
N GLY A 52 9.80 6.76 0.78
CA GLY A 52 8.52 6.98 0.11
C GLY A 52 7.52 5.86 0.39
N ILE A 53 7.95 4.61 0.35
CA ILE A 53 7.09 3.47 0.66
C ILE A 53 6.63 3.56 2.12
N ARG A 54 7.53 3.82 3.08
CA ARG A 54 7.19 3.95 4.51
C ARG A 54 6.15 5.05 4.73
N PHE A 55 6.43 6.25 4.23
CA PHE A 55 5.59 7.41 4.45
C PHE A 55 4.19 7.23 3.82
N ARG A 56 4.14 6.79 2.56
CA ARG A 56 2.87 6.62 1.84
C ARG A 56 2.06 5.45 2.38
N ALA A 57 2.69 4.33 2.75
CA ALA A 57 2.00 3.21 3.37
C ALA A 57 1.34 3.63 4.70
N PHE A 58 2.02 4.43 5.53
CA PHE A 58 1.42 4.97 6.75
C PHE A 58 0.20 5.85 6.46
N ASN A 59 0.27 6.74 5.47
CA ASN A 59 -0.86 7.60 5.11
C ASN A 59 -2.05 6.80 4.60
N VAL A 60 -1.82 5.82 3.72
CA VAL A 60 -2.87 4.94 3.21
C VAL A 60 -3.53 4.16 4.35
N ASP A 61 -2.75 3.51 5.23
CA ASP A 61 -3.27 2.78 6.39
C ASP A 61 -4.13 3.68 7.29
N ARG A 62 -3.64 4.90 7.58
CA ARG A 62 -4.37 5.90 8.37
C ARG A 62 -5.68 6.32 7.70
N LEU A 63 -5.71 6.51 6.39
CA LEU A 63 -6.90 6.92 5.65
C LEU A 63 -7.94 5.80 5.58
N LEU A 64 -7.49 4.55 5.38
CA LEU A 64 -8.35 3.36 5.43
C LEU A 64 -9.00 3.18 6.81
N GLN A 65 -8.25 3.42 7.89
CA GLN A 65 -8.77 3.33 9.26
C GLN A 65 -9.73 4.48 9.64
N LYS A 66 -9.55 5.66 9.06
CA LYS A 66 -10.41 6.83 9.30
C LYS A 66 -11.81 6.71 8.68
N GLY A 67 -12.08 5.66 7.90
CA GLY A 67 -13.40 5.42 7.30
C GLY A 67 -13.65 6.23 6.02
N ALA A 68 -12.60 6.63 5.31
CA ALA A 68 -12.69 7.30 4.02
C ALA A 68 -12.68 6.28 2.86
N PRO A 69 -13.42 6.59 1.79
CA PRO A 69 -14.76 6.04 1.45
C PRO A 69 -15.04 4.57 1.87
N PRO A 70 -16.30 4.10 1.88
CA PRO A 70 -16.63 2.70 2.21
C PRO A 70 -16.10 1.75 1.13
N LEU A 71 -14.89 1.24 1.35
CA LEU A 71 -14.23 0.30 0.44
C LEU A 71 -14.68 -1.14 0.71
N PRO A 72 -14.67 -2.01 -0.33
CA PRO A 72 -14.92 -3.42 -0.13
C PRO A 72 -13.82 -4.06 0.75
N PRO A 73 -14.10 -5.15 1.49
CA PRO A 73 -13.09 -5.85 2.29
C PRO A 73 -11.82 -6.22 1.50
N ALA A 74 -11.98 -6.49 0.20
CA ALA A 74 -10.88 -6.76 -0.74
C ALA A 74 -9.84 -5.62 -0.82
N ALA A 75 -10.21 -4.36 -0.59
CA ALA A 75 -9.27 -3.24 -0.59
C ALA A 75 -8.30 -3.30 0.60
N SER A 76 -8.82 -3.57 1.80
CA SER A 76 -8.00 -3.77 3.00
C SER A 76 -7.12 -5.01 2.87
N GLU A 77 -7.63 -6.07 2.22
CA GLU A 77 -6.85 -7.26 1.93
C GLU A 77 -5.71 -6.99 0.94
N ALA A 78 -5.98 -6.26 -0.15
CA ALA A 78 -4.96 -5.86 -1.12
C ALA A 78 -3.84 -5.06 -0.44
N PHE A 79 -4.18 -4.12 0.44
CA PHE A 79 -3.19 -3.37 1.22
C PHE A 79 -2.36 -4.27 2.15
N ALA A 80 -3.00 -5.22 2.84
CA ALA A 80 -2.29 -6.18 3.69
C ALA A 80 -1.38 -7.14 2.90
N GLN A 81 -1.82 -7.58 1.71
CA GLN A 81 -1.03 -8.40 0.80
C GLN A 81 0.17 -7.63 0.24
N MET A 82 -0.01 -6.36 -0.12
CA MET A 82 1.10 -5.49 -0.51
C MET A 82 2.19 -5.43 0.57
N ARG A 83 1.81 -5.22 1.84
CA ARG A 83 2.77 -5.18 2.95
C ARG A 83 3.55 -6.50 3.09
N ARG A 84 2.87 -7.64 2.92
CA ARG A 84 3.51 -8.96 2.94
C ARG A 84 4.51 -9.13 1.79
N HIS A 85 4.13 -8.76 0.58
CA HIS A 85 5.03 -8.84 -0.58
C HIS A 85 6.23 -7.88 -0.46
N LEU A 86 6.05 -6.71 0.15
CA LEU A 86 7.18 -5.84 0.47
C LEU A 86 8.13 -6.50 1.48
N ASP A 87 7.61 -7.09 2.55
CA ASP A 87 8.42 -7.84 3.53
C ASP A 87 9.22 -8.98 2.85
N GLU A 88 8.56 -9.77 2.00
CA GLU A 88 9.20 -10.80 1.17
C GLU A 88 10.25 -10.24 0.20
N ALA A 89 10.11 -8.99 -0.24
CA ALA A 89 11.07 -8.28 -1.07
C ALA A 89 12.26 -7.69 -0.28
N GLY A 90 12.33 -7.93 1.04
CA GLY A 90 13.36 -7.41 1.94
C GLY A 90 13.07 -6.00 2.46
N PHE A 91 11.84 -5.49 2.29
CA PHE A 91 11.41 -4.22 2.88
C PHE A 91 11.00 -4.44 4.33
N HIS A 92 11.98 -4.44 5.22
CA HIS A 92 11.72 -4.51 6.66
C HIS A 92 11.45 -3.10 7.19
N THR A 93 10.20 -2.81 7.54
CA THR A 93 9.80 -1.53 8.17
C THR A 93 10.25 -1.40 9.62
N ARG A 94 10.73 -2.49 10.22
CA ARG A 94 11.36 -2.46 11.55
C ARG A 94 12.73 -1.83 11.39
N SER A 95 12.85 -0.56 11.78
CA SER A 95 14.14 -0.04 12.23
C SER A 95 14.69 -1.09 13.22
N HIS A 96 15.87 -1.63 12.97
CA HIS A 96 16.58 -2.39 14.00
C HIS A 96 16.57 -1.50 15.25
N GLN A 97 15.79 -1.85 16.26
CA GLN A 97 16.10 -1.34 17.59
C GLN A 97 17.49 -1.90 17.87
N SER A 98 18.48 -1.02 17.96
CA SER A 98 19.78 -1.41 18.48
C SER A 98 19.53 -2.17 19.78
N PRO A 99 20.12 -3.36 19.97
CA PRO A 99 19.95 -4.08 21.21
C PRO A 99 20.39 -3.17 22.36
N VAL A 100 19.53 -3.07 23.37
CA VAL A 100 19.88 -2.46 24.67
C VAL A 100 20.79 -3.38 25.45
#